data_AF-A0A955D4M2-F1
#
_entry.id   AF-A0A955D4M2-F1
#
_cell.length_a   1.000
_cell.length_b   1.000
_cell.length_c   1.000
_cell.angle_alpha   90.00
_cell.angle_beta   90.00
_cell.angle_gamma   90.00
#
_symmetry.space_group_name_H-M   'P 1'
#
loop_
_entity.id
_entity.type
_entity.pdbx_description
1 polymer ?
#
loop_
_entity_poly.entity_id
_entity_poly.type
_entity_poly.pdbx_seq_one_letter_code
_entity_poly.pdbx_strand_id
1 'polypeptide(L)'
;MAVFVISFDIDGTLEVGDPPGGITLDMVRKARDMGFIIGSSSDRSPSSQQRVWDNANIVPDFVAPKHQLETVKDKYPADRYLHIGDRDLDQQFAGQAGFEFLWTHEALDEPWLKWLEQPAGGPPAFEG
;
A
#
# COMPACT_ATOMS: atom_id res chain seq x y z
N MET A 1 2.01 -13.75 14.32
CA MET A 1 0.95 -13.19 13.46
C MET A 1 1.66 -12.58 12.27
N ALA A 2 1.16 -12.82 11.05
CA ALA A 2 1.76 -12.19 9.89
C ALA A 2 1.49 -10.67 9.90
N VAL A 3 2.45 -9.92 9.39
CA VAL A 3 2.42 -8.46 9.28
C VAL A 3 2.52 -8.11 7.80
N PHE A 4 1.66 -7.21 7.34
CA PHE A 4 1.60 -6.82 5.94
C PHE A 4 1.61 -5.30 5.81
N VAL A 5 2.35 -4.80 4.83
CA VAL A 5 2.43 -3.37 4.52
C VAL A 5 1.75 -3.10 3.18
N ILE A 6 0.89 -2.08 3.15
CA ILE A 6 0.32 -1.53 1.91
C ILE A 6 0.68 -0.05 1.81
N SER A 7 1.35 0.28 0.71
CA SER A 7 1.73 1.64 0.35
C SER A 7 0.89 2.11 -0.83
N PHE A 8 0.25 3.25 -0.74
CA PHE A 8 -0.58 3.82 -1.81
C PHE A 8 0.12 5.04 -2.44
N ASP A 9 0.21 5.12 -3.78
CA ASP A 9 0.31 6.46 -4.39
C ASP A 9 -1.01 7.22 -4.13
N ILE A 10 -1.01 8.53 -4.37
CA ILE A 10 -2.15 9.40 -4.13
C ILE A 10 -2.83 9.74 -5.45
N ASP A 11 -2.13 10.46 -6.32
CA ASP A 11 -2.68 10.95 -7.58
C ASP A 11 -2.91 9.78 -8.55
N GLY A 12 -4.07 9.73 -9.19
CA GLY A 12 -4.49 8.61 -10.04
C GLY A 12 -4.79 7.30 -9.32
N THR A 13 -4.58 7.24 -7.99
CA THR A 13 -4.68 6.01 -7.19
C THR A 13 -5.78 6.08 -6.14
N LEU A 14 -5.70 7.00 -5.19
CA LEU A 14 -6.75 7.21 -4.18
C LEU A 14 -7.90 8.05 -4.76
N GLU A 15 -9.12 7.82 -4.29
CA GLU A 15 -10.31 8.60 -4.70
C GLU A 15 -10.20 10.11 -4.39
N VAL A 16 -9.27 10.48 -3.50
CA VAL A 16 -8.94 11.87 -3.11
C VAL A 16 -7.67 12.41 -3.78
N GLY A 17 -7.11 11.67 -4.74
CA GLY A 17 -6.02 12.11 -5.60
C GLY A 17 -6.46 13.19 -6.60
N ASP A 18 -5.49 13.76 -7.31
CA ASP A 18 -5.69 14.72 -8.40
C ASP A 18 -4.81 14.32 -9.62
N PRO A 19 -5.36 13.60 -10.62
CA PRO A 19 -6.76 13.19 -10.74
C PRO A 19 -7.16 12.11 -9.70
N PRO A 20 -8.46 11.95 -9.41
CA PRO A 20 -8.93 10.91 -8.50
C PRO A 20 -8.75 9.51 -9.11
N GLY A 21 -8.32 8.56 -8.29
CA GLY A 21 -8.20 7.15 -8.63
C GLY A 21 -9.35 6.28 -8.11
N GLY A 22 -9.22 4.97 -8.27
CA GLY A 22 -10.26 3.99 -7.94
C GLY A 22 -10.21 3.43 -6.51
N ILE A 23 -9.12 3.65 -5.76
CA ILE A 23 -8.99 3.14 -4.40
C ILE A 23 -9.72 4.07 -3.43
N THR A 24 -10.78 3.56 -2.81
CA THR A 24 -11.59 4.35 -1.88
C THR A 24 -10.93 4.45 -0.51
N LEU A 25 -11.24 5.52 0.24
CA LEU A 25 -10.81 5.65 1.62
C LEU A 25 -11.41 4.56 2.52
N ASP A 26 -12.55 3.99 2.14
CA ASP A 26 -13.16 2.86 2.85
C ASP A 26 -12.37 1.56 2.68
N MET A 27 -11.80 1.32 1.49
CA MET A 27 -10.84 0.22 1.29
C MET A 27 -9.61 0.39 2.17
N VAL A 28 -9.07 1.61 2.26
CA VAL A 28 -7.92 1.91 3.13
C VAL A 28 -8.26 1.71 4.60
N ARG A 29 -9.40 2.21 5.08
CA ARG A 29 -9.87 2.00 6.45
C ARG A 29 -10.05 0.52 6.77
N LYS A 30 -10.66 -0.24 5.85
CA LYS A 30 -10.85 -1.68 5.99
C LYS A 30 -9.51 -2.41 6.12
N ALA A 31 -8.51 -2.08 5.29
CA ALA A 31 -7.18 -2.66 5.40
C ALA A 31 -6.55 -2.34 6.77
N ARG A 32 -6.59 -1.08 7.22
CA ARG A 32 -6.11 -0.70 8.55
C ARG A 32 -6.80 -1.48 9.67
N ASP A 33 -8.13 -1.56 9.63
CA ASP A 33 -8.94 -2.22 10.66
C ASP A 33 -8.72 -3.75 10.69
N MET A 34 -8.24 -4.33 9.58
CA MET A 34 -7.79 -5.73 9.49
C MET A 34 -6.34 -5.95 9.92
N GLY A 35 -5.64 -4.89 10.34
CA GLY A 35 -4.28 -4.97 10.89
C GLY A 35 -3.15 -4.82 9.87
N PHE A 36 -3.45 -4.37 8.65
CA PHE A 36 -2.39 -3.96 7.72
C PHE A 36 -1.74 -2.65 8.19
N ILE A 37 -0.43 -2.56 8.00
CA ILE A 37 0.32 -1.31 8.11
C ILE A 37 0.08 -0.53 6.82
N ILE A 38 -0.50 0.67 6.91
CA ILE A 38 -0.91 1.47 5.76
C ILE A 38 -0.19 2.81 5.72
N GLY A 39 0.15 3.26 4.52
CA GLY A 39 0.76 4.57 4.33
C GLY A 39 0.79 5.01 2.88
N SER A 40 1.34 6.19 2.63
CA SER A 40 1.49 6.71 1.26
C SER A 40 2.95 6.77 0.82
N SER A 41 3.15 6.54 -0.48
CA SER A 41 4.39 6.78 -1.20
C SER A 41 4.08 7.51 -2.49
N SER A 42 4.27 8.83 -2.50
CA SER A 42 3.84 9.71 -3.58
C SER A 42 4.92 10.72 -3.98
N ASP A 43 4.75 11.32 -5.15
CA ASP A 43 5.57 12.47 -5.61
C ASP A 43 5.22 13.76 -4.85
N ARG A 44 4.05 13.79 -4.19
CA ARG A 44 3.68 14.86 -3.28
C ARG A 44 4.70 14.96 -2.13
N SER A 45 4.97 16.18 -1.65
CA SER A 45 5.82 16.37 -0.47
C SER A 45 5.21 15.68 0.76
N PRO A 46 6.01 15.24 1.75
CA PRO A 46 5.50 14.56 2.94
C PRO A 46 4.39 15.33 3.68
N SER A 47 4.51 16.66 3.79
CA SER A 47 3.47 17.49 4.39
C SER A 47 2.16 17.48 3.59
N SER A 48 2.25 17.40 2.26
CA SER A 48 1.08 17.34 1.39
C SER A 48 0.42 15.97 1.44
N GLN A 49 1.21 14.90 1.52
CA GLN A 49 0.71 13.55 1.76
C GLN A 49 0.00 13.46 3.12
N GLN A 50 0.61 13.97 4.20
CA GLN A 50 0.00 14.00 5.52
C GLN A 50 -1.36 14.71 5.52
N ARG A 51 -1.46 15.84 4.81
CA ARG A 51 -2.73 16.58 4.67
C ARG A 51 -3.84 15.77 4.01
N VAL A 52 -3.52 14.90 3.04
CA VAL A 52 -4.51 14.01 2.43
C VAL A 52 -5.11 13.08 3.47
N TRP A 53 -4.26 12.50 4.31
CA TRP A 53 -4.68 11.62 5.40
C TRP A 53 -5.47 12.35 6.49
N ASP A 54 -5.01 13.53 6.90
CA ASP A 54 -5.69 14.37 7.90
C ASP A 54 -7.12 14.73 7.43
N ASN A 55 -7.25 15.16 6.16
CA ASN A 55 -8.55 15.49 5.57
C ASN A 55 -9.48 14.26 5.48
N ALA A 56 -8.92 13.07 5.30
CA ALA A 56 -9.65 11.80 5.29
C ALA A 56 -10.00 11.28 6.70
N ASN A 57 -9.51 11.93 7.77
CA ASN A 57 -9.55 11.43 9.15
C ASN A 57 -8.99 9.99 9.26
N ILE A 58 -7.91 9.70 8.55
CA ILE A 58 -7.18 8.44 8.61
C ILE A 58 -5.79 8.76 9.15
N VAL A 59 -5.36 8.04 10.18
CA VAL A 59 -3.96 8.10 10.66
C VAL A 59 -3.18 7.01 9.92
N PRO A 60 -2.24 7.37 9.04
CA PRO A 60 -1.36 6.41 8.39
C PRO A 60 -0.24 6.00 9.34
N ASP A 61 0.28 4.79 9.16
CA ASP A 61 1.49 4.34 9.86
C ASP A 61 2.73 5.05 9.34
N PHE A 62 2.77 5.38 8.04
CA PHE A 62 3.87 6.10 7.42
C PHE A 62 3.44 7.02 6.27
N VAL A 63 4.32 8.00 6.01
CA VAL A 63 4.31 8.86 4.83
C VAL A 63 5.73 8.90 4.29
N ALA A 64 5.93 8.49 3.04
CA ALA A 64 7.24 8.41 2.42
C ALA A 64 7.27 9.13 1.05
N PRO A 65 8.37 9.81 0.69
CA PRO A 65 8.63 10.15 -0.71
C PRO A 65 8.78 8.89 -1.56
N LYS A 66 8.35 8.93 -2.83
CA LYS A 66 8.37 7.78 -3.75
C LYS A 66 9.72 7.08 -3.89
N HIS A 67 10.80 7.87 -3.88
CA HIS A 67 12.19 7.39 -3.96
C HIS A 67 12.77 6.89 -2.63
N GLN A 68 11.97 6.82 -1.55
CA GLN A 68 12.38 6.33 -0.23
C GLN A 68 11.50 5.16 0.24
N LEU A 69 10.79 4.50 -0.69
CA LEU A 69 9.92 3.38 -0.38
C LEU A 69 10.69 2.22 0.27
N GLU A 70 11.98 2.06 -0.04
CA GLU A 70 12.87 1.10 0.60
C GLU A 70 13.01 1.33 2.10
N THR A 71 12.99 2.58 2.56
CA THR A 71 13.12 2.92 3.99
C THR A 71 11.91 2.48 4.81
N VAL A 72 10.78 2.19 4.16
CA VAL A 72 9.59 1.64 4.81
C VAL A 72 9.88 0.22 5.30
N LYS A 73 10.65 -0.60 4.58
CA LYS A 73 11.00 -1.97 5.01
C LYS A 73 11.88 -1.99 6.24
N ASP A 74 12.77 -1.01 6.35
CA ASP A 74 13.65 -0.85 7.53
C ASP A 74 12.86 -0.48 8.79
N LYS A 75 11.83 0.35 8.64
CA LYS A 75 11.00 0.84 9.75
C LYS A 75 9.84 -0.09 10.12
N TYR A 76 9.29 -0.79 9.14
CA TYR A 76 8.10 -1.64 9.28
C TYR A 76 8.39 -3.05 8.75
N PRO A 77 9.12 -3.89 9.52
CA PRO A 77 9.32 -5.28 9.15
C PRO A 77 7.99 -6.03 9.01
N ALA A 78 7.75 -6.55 7.82
CA ALA A 78 6.55 -7.27 7.41
C ALA A 78 6.89 -8.50 6.56
N ASP A 79 5.95 -9.45 6.50
CA ASP A 79 6.07 -10.67 5.71
C ASP A 79 5.87 -10.41 4.22
N ARG A 80 5.03 -9.43 3.88
CA ARG A 80 4.76 -8.99 2.52
C ARG A 80 4.56 -7.48 2.46
N TYR A 81 4.93 -6.92 1.32
CA TYR A 81 4.90 -5.48 1.06
C TYR A 81 4.24 -5.27 -0.30
N LEU A 82 3.20 -4.44 -0.35
CA LEU A 82 2.48 -4.10 -1.57
C LEU A 82 2.54 -2.59 -1.78
N HIS A 83 2.81 -2.17 -3.01
CA HIS A 83 2.60 -0.80 -3.46
C HIS A 83 1.50 -0.77 -4.53
N ILE A 84 0.58 0.19 -4.43
CA ILE A 84 -0.49 0.40 -5.40
C ILE A 84 -0.27 1.77 -6.05
N GLY A 85 -0.28 1.80 -7.38
CA GLY A 85 -0.07 3.01 -8.16
C GLY A 85 -0.70 2.96 -9.55
N ASP A 86 -0.70 4.09 -10.25
CA ASP A 86 -1.30 4.23 -11.58
C ASP A 86 -0.27 4.46 -12.70
N ARG A 87 1.00 4.67 -12.35
CA ARG A 87 2.08 4.97 -13.31
C ARG A 87 3.18 3.92 -13.29
N ASP A 88 3.87 3.77 -14.43
CA ASP A 88 5.07 2.93 -14.57
C ASP A 88 6.14 3.28 -13.53
N LEU A 89 6.21 4.56 -13.13
CA LEU A 89 7.15 5.02 -12.12
C LEU A 89 6.91 4.36 -10.75
N ASP A 90 5.65 4.10 -10.41
CA ASP A 90 5.26 3.44 -9.15
C ASP A 90 5.71 1.99 -9.16
N GLN A 91 5.47 1.29 -10.27
CA GLN A 91 5.93 -0.08 -10.48
C GLN A 91 7.45 -0.16 -10.37
N GLN A 92 8.16 0.78 -10.99
CA GLN A 92 9.62 0.81 -10.95
C GLN A 92 10.16 0.98 -9.52
N PHE A 93 9.66 1.96 -8.76
CA PHE A 93 10.12 2.19 -7.38
C PHE A 93 9.70 1.06 -6.44
N ALA A 94 8.49 0.50 -6.61
CA ALA A 94 8.06 -0.69 -5.89
C ALA A 94 9.02 -1.86 -6.11
N GLY A 95 9.34 -2.17 -7.37
CA GLY A 95 10.29 -3.23 -7.72
C GLY A 95 11.69 -2.99 -7.15
N GLN A 96 12.20 -1.77 -7.22
CA GLN A 96 13.50 -1.40 -6.64
C GLN A 96 13.54 -1.56 -5.11
N ALA A 97 12.44 -1.24 -4.42
CA ALA A 97 12.30 -1.45 -2.99
C ALA A 97 11.99 -2.92 -2.61
N GLY A 98 11.71 -3.78 -3.59
CA GLY A 98 11.27 -5.16 -3.36
C GLY A 98 9.89 -5.24 -2.73
N PHE A 99 8.98 -4.38 -3.16
CA PHE A 99 7.54 -4.46 -2.94
C PHE A 99 6.90 -5.24 -4.10
N GLU A 100 5.84 -5.97 -3.80
CA GLU A 100 4.86 -6.37 -4.80
C GLU A 100 4.14 -5.12 -5.32
N PHE A 101 3.65 -5.17 -6.56
CA PHE A 101 2.97 -4.04 -7.19
C PHE A 101 1.61 -4.46 -7.72
N LEU A 102 0.62 -3.60 -7.51
CA LEU A 102 -0.67 -3.68 -8.19
C LEU A 102 -0.97 -2.35 -8.86
N TRP A 103 -1.45 -2.42 -10.10
CA TRP A 103 -2.06 -1.27 -10.73
C TRP A 103 -3.36 -0.91 -10.01
N THR A 104 -3.71 0.38 -9.97
CA THR A 104 -4.97 0.87 -9.37
C THR A 104 -6.20 0.08 -9.85
N HIS A 105 -6.26 -0.31 -11.12
CA HIS A 105 -7.37 -1.10 -11.66
C HIS A 105 -7.39 -2.57 -11.23
N GLU A 106 -6.24 -3.15 -10.87
CA GLU A 106 -6.12 -4.52 -10.34
C GLU A 106 -6.46 -4.57 -8.83
N ALA A 107 -6.30 -3.44 -8.16
CA ALA A 107 -6.50 -3.28 -6.73
C ALA A 107 -7.97 -3.09 -6.33
N LEU A 108 -8.90 -2.93 -7.29
CA LEU A 108 -10.32 -2.62 -7.02
C LEU A 108 -11.06 -3.73 -6.28
N ASP A 109 -10.68 -4.99 -6.49
CA ASP A 109 -11.27 -6.15 -5.80
C ASP A 109 -10.54 -6.51 -4.50
N GLU A 110 -9.70 -5.60 -4.00
CA GLU A 110 -8.93 -5.74 -2.75
C GLU A 110 -8.15 -7.07 -2.62
N PRO A 111 -7.35 -7.48 -3.63
CA PRO A 111 -6.72 -8.81 -3.65
C PRO A 111 -5.74 -9.06 -2.49
N TRP A 112 -5.25 -8.00 -1.83
CA TRP A 112 -4.41 -8.10 -0.63
C TRP A 112 -5.12 -8.78 0.55
N LEU A 113 -6.45 -8.78 0.61
CA LEU A 113 -7.19 -9.43 1.69
C LEU A 113 -6.92 -10.94 1.76
N LYS A 114 -6.61 -11.57 0.62
CA LYS A 114 -6.25 -12.98 0.55
C LYS A 114 -4.99 -13.32 1.36
N TRP A 115 -4.14 -12.33 1.66
CA TRP A 115 -2.95 -12.53 2.49
C TRP A 115 -3.31 -12.89 3.94
N LEU A 116 -4.50 -12.49 4.42
CA LEU A 116 -4.98 -12.86 5.76
C LEU A 116 -5.38 -14.34 5.84
N GLU A 117 -5.81 -14.93 4.72
CA GLU A 117 -6.18 -16.36 4.63
C GLU A 117 -4.93 -17.25 4.50
N GLN A 118 -3.86 -16.73 3.91
CA GLN A 118 -2.61 -17.44 3.65
C GLN A 118 -1.41 -16.60 4.06
N PRO A 119 -1.14 -16.45 5.38
CA PRO A 119 0.04 -15.76 5.83
C PRO A 119 1.30 -16.43 5.28
N ALA A 120 2.23 -15.64 4.74
CA ALA A 120 3.48 -16.15 4.18
C ALA A 120 4.21 -16.97 5.26
N GLY A 121 4.32 -18.28 5.07
CA GLY A 121 4.86 -19.21 6.07
C GLY A 121 4.17 -20.57 6.19
N GLY A 122 3.11 -20.85 5.44
CA GLY A 122 2.61 -22.23 5.29
C GLY A 122 3.53 -23.06 4.38
N PRO A 123 3.91 -24.30 4.73
CA PRO A 123 4.57 -25.19 3.78
C PRO A 123 3.70 -25.32 2.53
N PRO A 124 4.28 -25.53 1.32
CA PRO A 124 3.48 -25.83 0.15
C PRO A 124 2.53 -26.97 0.48
N ALA A 125 1.24 -26.79 0.19
CA ALA A 125 0.27 -27.86 0.30
C ALA A 125 0.79 -29.03 -0.54
N PHE A 126 1.25 -30.09 0.13
CA PHE A 126 1.52 -31.35 -0.53
C PHE A 126 0.16 -31.89 -0.98
N GLU A 127 -0.15 -31.73 -2.26
CA GLU A 127 -1.17 -32.55 -2.91
C GLU A 127 -0.62 -33.97 -2.99
N GLY A 128 -1.20 -34.86 -2.18
CA GLY A 128 -0.96 -36.30 -2.23
C GLY A 128 -1.85 -37.00 -3.25
#